data_AF-A0A5C0DS40-F1
#
_entry.id   AF-A0A5C0DS40-F1
#
_cell.length_a   1.000
_cell.length_b   1.000
_cell.length_c   1.000
_cell.angle_alpha   90.00
_cell.angle_beta   90.00
_cell.angle_gamma   90.00
#
_symmetry.space_group_name_H-M   'P 1'
#
loop_
_entity.id
_entity.type
_entity.pdbx_description
1 polymer ?
#
loop_
_entity_poly.entity_id
_entity_poly.type
_entity_poly.pdbx_seq_one_letter_code
_entity_poly.pdbx_strand_id
1 'polypeptide(L)'
;MRKLTSFLAAILSFVVCLGGVNPALAQQAPQPASRGITTLYVTPEQQAEGVNVYGNILKYDVAIPNPDLSAMLPENLSDFPAAYQPMLEQGRKNNGTNGSFTEGWFDFQAASAVTPGTNTLFTIDAPLNGRIYTVVAGKPSSQCPLKIEETAIAFFDNVGAAESKANELDANGYLVYVSPSDNLTIKAFSQLFYDQATGKKKTNSACFLVSGATEKVTTDFQQIFPLLPRQLQQPARQAPFQYFPRTGNFIYLVNARKTLKEDTVIRNVDFLVNVISGSLKGKQFKGSFTYNPLLLKGKGQETINVLSAEFNYLSKYTETPNISFTDGNFERLIWVSGKSTERFGFNAGFRREQFGRPEEAFIRNGKDYFAYLNAGTFVDGAGTITYTTR
;
A
#
# COMPACT_ATOMS: atom_id res chain seq x y z
N MET A 1 56.99 39.96 22.40
CA MET A 1 55.98 39.05 21.79
C MET A 1 56.60 37.76 21.25
N ARG A 2 57.28 36.96 22.08
CA ARG A 2 57.81 35.62 21.71
C ARG A 2 57.61 34.55 22.78
N LYS A 3 56.94 34.87 23.89
CA LYS A 3 56.62 33.95 24.99
C LYS A 3 55.13 33.58 25.08
N LEU A 4 54.25 34.20 24.28
CA LEU A 4 52.83 33.86 24.23
C LEU A 4 52.51 32.78 23.18
N THR A 5 53.32 32.68 22.12
CA THR A 5 53.14 31.71 21.04
C THR A 5 53.60 30.30 21.41
N SER A 6 54.62 30.17 22.27
CA SER A 6 55.11 28.89 22.77
C SER A 6 54.17 28.25 23.82
N PHE A 7 53.36 29.04 24.53
CA PHE A 7 52.38 28.54 25.48
C PHE A 7 51.12 27.99 24.78
N LEU A 8 50.67 28.63 23.68
CA LEU A 8 49.57 28.09 22.88
C LEU A 8 49.93 26.80 22.12
N ALA A 9 51.18 26.68 21.65
CA ALA A 9 51.63 25.46 20.97
C ALA A 9 51.75 24.25 21.92
N ALA A 10 52.11 24.47 23.19
CA ALA A 10 52.16 23.42 24.20
C ALA A 10 50.76 22.99 24.69
N ILE A 11 49.78 23.89 24.70
CA ILE A 11 48.39 23.55 25.04
C ILE A 11 47.71 22.81 23.87
N LEU A 12 47.98 23.20 22.62
CA LEU A 12 47.47 22.44 21.46
C LEU A 12 48.12 21.06 21.32
N SER A 13 49.38 20.86 21.70
CA SER A 13 50.00 19.52 21.67
C SER A 13 49.53 18.60 22.81
N PHE A 14 49.10 19.15 23.95
CA PHE A 14 48.48 18.38 25.04
C PHE A 14 47.05 17.95 24.72
N VAL A 15 46.28 18.75 23.99
CA VAL A 15 44.91 18.38 23.55
C VAL A 15 44.93 17.29 22.46
N VAL A 16 46.02 17.16 21.70
CA VAL A 16 46.17 16.13 20.67
C VAL A 16 46.80 14.82 21.21
N CYS A 17 47.55 14.87 22.31
CA CYS A 17 48.22 13.67 22.89
C CYS A 17 47.51 13.05 24.11
N LEU A 18 46.52 13.72 24.71
CA LEU A 18 45.58 13.11 25.66
C LEU A 18 44.23 12.81 24.98
N GLY A 19 44.31 12.47 23.70
CA GLY A 19 43.24 11.86 22.92
C GLY A 19 42.79 10.55 23.56
N GLY A 20 41.83 10.69 24.46
CA GLY A 20 40.99 9.63 25.01
C GLY A 20 39.55 10.10 25.14
N VAL A 21 39.12 11.07 24.31
CA VAL A 21 37.70 11.15 23.97
C VAL A 21 37.38 9.87 23.23
N ASN A 22 36.78 8.91 23.95
CA ASN A 22 36.26 7.69 23.38
C ASN A 22 35.55 8.04 22.07
N PRO A 23 35.96 7.46 20.92
CA PRO A 23 35.27 7.66 19.65
C PRO A 23 33.80 7.20 19.70
N ALA A 24 33.35 6.61 20.82
CA ALA A 24 31.98 6.26 21.14
C ALA A 24 31.00 7.44 21.32
N LEU A 25 31.46 8.71 21.41
CA LEU A 25 30.57 9.85 21.73
C LEU A 25 30.57 11.01 20.71
N ALA A 26 31.46 11.01 19.70
CA ALA A 26 31.60 12.15 18.76
C ALA A 26 31.32 11.82 17.29
N GLN A 27 30.85 10.60 16.99
CA GLN A 27 30.37 10.19 15.66
C GLN A 27 29.04 9.45 15.78
N GLN A 28 28.03 10.11 16.32
CA GLN A 28 26.69 9.89 15.80
C GLN A 28 26.47 10.93 14.71
N ALA A 29 26.98 10.63 13.50
CA ALA A 29 26.34 11.13 12.28
C ALA A 29 24.81 10.96 12.46
N PRO A 30 23.95 11.87 11.95
CA PRO A 30 22.51 11.68 12.06
C PRO A 30 22.22 10.26 11.61
N GLN A 31 21.82 9.40 12.55
CA GLN A 31 21.47 8.03 12.21
C GLN A 31 20.44 8.17 11.10
N PRO A 32 20.60 7.47 9.96
CA PRO A 32 19.66 7.61 8.87
C PRO A 32 18.28 7.39 9.48
N ALA A 33 17.37 8.35 9.30
CA ALA A 33 16.01 8.28 9.81
C ALA A 33 15.51 6.85 9.63
N SER A 34 15.20 6.23 10.77
CA SER A 34 14.65 4.89 10.89
C SER A 34 13.67 4.62 9.75
N ARG A 35 13.81 3.48 9.08
CA ARG A 35 13.18 3.23 7.78
C ARG A 35 12.06 2.19 7.86
N GLY A 36 11.09 2.27 8.78
CA GLY A 36 10.09 1.20 8.89
C GLY A 36 8.64 1.39 9.33
N ILE A 37 7.91 0.27 9.17
CA ILE A 37 6.49 -0.02 9.53
C ILE A 37 6.23 0.12 11.01
N THR A 38 7.28 0.12 11.82
CA THR A 38 7.19 0.50 13.21
C THR A 38 8.50 1.17 13.57
N THR A 39 8.44 2.44 13.88
CA THR A 39 9.54 3.15 14.54
C THR A 39 9.05 3.73 15.84
N LEU A 40 9.85 3.54 16.89
CA LEU A 40 9.65 4.15 18.19
C LEU A 40 10.53 5.40 18.31
N TYR A 41 9.93 6.58 18.50
CA TYR A 41 10.66 7.82 18.75
C TYR A 41 10.59 8.26 20.21
N VAL A 42 11.65 8.94 20.66
CA VAL A 42 11.78 9.42 22.04
C VAL A 42 11.24 10.85 22.19
N THR A 43 11.27 11.66 21.13
CA THR A 43 10.82 13.07 21.17
C THR A 43 9.83 13.42 20.05
N PRO A 44 8.98 14.46 20.23
CA PRO A 44 8.06 14.96 19.19
C PRO A 44 8.77 15.43 17.92
N GLU A 45 9.97 16.02 18.05
CA GLU A 45 10.74 16.52 16.90
C GLU A 45 11.22 15.37 16.02
N GLN A 46 11.71 14.29 16.64
CA GLN A 46 12.09 13.07 15.93
C GLN A 46 10.89 12.43 15.24
N GLN A 47 9.73 12.43 15.88
CA GLN A 47 8.49 11.95 15.27
C GLN A 47 8.09 12.81 14.06
N ALA A 48 8.10 14.15 14.17
CA ALA A 48 7.73 15.05 13.09
C ALA A 48 8.68 14.91 11.89
N GLU A 49 9.98 14.80 12.14
CA GLU A 49 10.97 14.48 11.11
C GLU A 49 10.70 13.10 10.49
N GLY A 50 10.41 12.08 11.30
CA GLY A 50 10.02 10.76 10.85
C GLY A 50 8.81 10.79 9.92
N VAL A 51 7.71 11.43 10.33
CA VAL A 51 6.48 11.60 9.54
C VAL A 51 6.79 12.27 8.20
N ASN A 52 7.61 13.33 8.18
CA ASN A 52 8.03 14.02 6.96
C ASN A 52 8.85 13.11 6.05
N VAL A 53 9.82 12.36 6.59
CA VAL A 53 10.64 11.40 5.84
C VAL A 53 9.74 10.32 5.24
N TYR A 54 8.82 9.77 6.02
CA TYR A 54 7.90 8.72 5.55
C TYR A 54 6.93 9.21 4.48
N GLY A 55 6.25 10.34 4.71
CA GLY A 55 5.27 10.88 3.76
C GLY A 55 5.90 11.43 2.48
N ASN A 56 6.95 12.25 2.60
CA ASN A 56 7.47 13.03 1.46
C ASN A 56 8.62 12.34 0.73
N ILE A 57 9.54 11.69 1.45
CA ILE A 57 10.77 11.14 0.87
C ILE A 57 10.56 9.67 0.49
N LEU A 58 9.94 8.91 1.37
CA LEU A 58 9.78 7.47 1.20
C LEU A 58 8.44 7.09 0.56
N LYS A 59 7.43 7.99 0.59
CA LYS A 59 6.06 7.85 0.04
C LYS A 59 5.14 6.87 0.78
N TYR A 60 5.39 6.64 2.06
CA TYR A 60 4.70 5.64 2.87
C TYR A 60 3.35 6.19 3.38
N ASP A 61 2.33 5.33 3.50
CA ASP A 61 1.12 5.69 4.26
C ASP A 61 1.47 5.71 5.75
N VAL A 62 1.23 6.85 6.40
CA VAL A 62 1.53 7.06 7.82
C VAL A 62 0.24 6.91 8.64
N ALA A 63 0.24 6.00 9.61
CA ALA A 63 -0.94 5.68 10.43
C ALA A 63 -1.20 6.63 11.61
N ILE A 64 -0.35 7.64 11.83
CA ILE A 64 -0.58 8.62 12.89
C ILE A 64 -1.58 9.65 12.39
N PRO A 65 -2.51 10.10 13.25
CA PRO A 65 -3.24 11.36 13.09
C PRO A 65 -2.28 12.52 12.83
N ASN A 66 -1.98 12.77 11.56
CA ASN A 66 -1.23 13.94 11.13
C ASN A 66 -2.12 15.17 11.42
N PRO A 67 -1.59 16.26 12.00
CA PRO A 67 -2.26 17.56 12.03
C PRO A 67 -2.94 17.95 10.70
N ASP A 68 -2.36 17.55 9.55
CA ASP A 68 -2.92 17.78 8.22
C ASP A 68 -4.25 17.05 7.98
N LEU A 69 -4.46 15.87 8.59
CA LEU A 69 -5.75 15.16 8.51
C LEU A 69 -6.85 16.01 9.12
N SER A 70 -6.62 16.61 10.30
CA SER A 70 -7.61 17.41 11.02
C SER A 70 -8.14 18.60 10.21
N ALA A 71 -7.31 19.16 9.32
CA ALA A 71 -7.67 20.26 8.43
C ALA A 71 -8.61 19.81 7.29
N MET A 72 -8.49 18.56 6.86
CA MET A 72 -9.32 17.95 5.80
C MET A 72 -10.65 17.39 6.32
N LEU A 73 -10.82 17.28 7.64
CA LEU A 73 -12.01 16.66 8.23
C LEU A 73 -13.23 17.59 8.23
N PRO A 74 -14.43 17.06 7.92
CA PRO A 74 -15.67 17.83 7.99
C PRO A 74 -15.97 18.26 9.42
N GLU A 75 -16.82 19.27 9.56
CA GLU A 75 -17.15 19.85 10.87
C GLU A 75 -18.01 18.91 11.74
N ASN A 76 -18.82 18.06 11.11
CA ASN A 76 -19.73 17.14 11.81
C ASN A 76 -19.30 15.68 11.66
N LEU A 77 -19.48 14.91 12.73
CA LEU A 77 -19.21 13.48 12.80
C LEU A 77 -20.02 12.67 11.77
N SER A 78 -21.27 13.07 11.50
CA SER A 78 -22.14 12.39 10.53
C SER A 78 -21.54 12.35 9.12
N ASP A 79 -20.75 13.36 8.78
CA ASP A 79 -20.22 13.55 7.43
C ASP A 79 -18.86 12.86 7.27
N PHE A 80 -18.20 12.52 8.38
CA PHE A 80 -16.85 11.97 8.40
C PHE A 80 -16.71 10.61 7.69
N PRO A 81 -17.56 9.59 7.92
CA PRO A 81 -17.42 8.32 7.21
C PRO A 81 -17.45 8.48 5.69
N ALA A 82 -18.39 9.28 5.16
CA ALA A 82 -18.51 9.52 3.73
C ALA A 82 -17.32 10.31 3.17
N ALA A 83 -16.74 11.22 3.94
CA ALA A 83 -15.55 11.98 3.55
C ALA A 83 -14.27 11.14 3.59
N TYR A 84 -14.14 10.23 4.55
CA TYR A 84 -12.92 9.46 4.78
C TYR A 84 -12.86 8.14 4.01
N GLN A 85 -14.01 7.53 3.71
CA GLN A 85 -14.09 6.28 2.95
C GLN A 85 -13.34 6.34 1.60
N PRO A 86 -13.46 7.41 0.78
CA PRO A 86 -12.69 7.53 -0.46
C PRO A 86 -11.17 7.58 -0.24
N MET A 87 -10.71 8.13 0.89
CA MET A 87 -9.26 8.15 1.23
C MET A 87 -8.76 6.75 1.55
N LEU A 88 -9.54 5.96 2.29
CA LEU A 88 -9.24 4.56 2.57
C LEU A 88 -9.29 3.70 1.31
N GLU A 89 -10.24 3.95 0.41
CA GLU A 89 -10.32 3.31 -0.90
C GLU A 89 -9.13 3.65 -1.79
N GLN A 90 -8.73 4.93 -1.82
CA GLN A 90 -7.56 5.35 -2.58
C GLN A 90 -6.28 4.74 -2.00
N GLY A 91 -6.16 4.71 -0.67
CA GLY A 91 -5.11 3.98 0.04
C GLY A 91 -5.08 2.51 -0.38
N ARG A 92 -6.24 1.87 -0.52
CA ARG A 92 -6.30 0.48 -1.01
C ARG A 92 -5.84 0.31 -2.44
N LYS A 93 -6.26 1.21 -3.34
CA LYS A 93 -5.83 1.18 -4.75
C LYS A 93 -4.31 1.32 -4.86
N ASN A 94 -3.71 2.15 -4.01
CA ASN A 94 -2.28 2.41 -4.01
C ASN A 94 -1.48 1.29 -3.33
N ASN A 95 -2.00 0.74 -2.23
CA ASN A 95 -1.20 -0.04 -1.28
C ASN A 95 -1.75 -1.45 -0.99
N GLY A 96 -2.83 -1.90 -1.65
CA GLY A 96 -3.50 -3.17 -1.35
C GLY A 96 -4.43 -3.07 -0.13
N THR A 97 -4.81 -4.17 0.51
CA THR A 97 -5.69 -4.12 1.70
C THR A 97 -5.15 -3.15 2.77
N ASN A 98 -6.02 -2.36 3.39
CA ASN A 98 -5.61 -1.45 4.46
C ASN A 98 -4.92 -2.22 5.58
N GLY A 99 -3.87 -1.61 6.14
CA GLY A 99 -3.03 -2.26 7.14
C GLY A 99 -2.24 -3.46 6.62
N SER A 100 -1.90 -3.53 5.32
CA SER A 100 -1.05 -4.62 4.80
C SER A 100 0.22 -4.12 4.11
N PHE A 101 1.24 -4.97 4.04
CA PHE A 101 2.52 -4.67 3.40
C PHE A 101 3.17 -5.92 2.79
N THR A 102 4.14 -5.73 1.90
CA THR A 102 4.98 -6.80 1.31
C THR A 102 6.40 -6.82 1.85
N GLU A 103 6.92 -5.68 2.30
CA GLU A 103 8.21 -5.57 3.00
C GLU A 103 8.02 -4.60 4.16
N GLY A 104 8.47 -5.02 5.33
CA GLY A 104 8.34 -4.28 6.56
C GLY A 104 9.64 -4.15 7.30
N TRP A 105 9.93 -2.93 7.73
CA TRP A 105 11.08 -2.62 8.57
C TRP A 105 10.58 -2.31 9.98
N PHE A 106 11.32 -2.77 10.98
CA PHE A 106 10.93 -2.72 12.38
C PHE A 106 12.08 -2.16 13.18
N ASP A 107 11.87 -1.02 13.80
CA ASP A 107 12.85 -0.34 14.63
C ASP A 107 12.32 -0.15 16.05
N PHE A 108 12.80 -1.03 16.93
CA PHE A 108 12.52 -0.98 18.35
C PHE A 108 13.73 -0.48 19.17
N GLN A 109 14.78 0.03 18.52
CA GLN A 109 16.06 0.33 19.17
C GLN A 109 15.98 1.46 20.20
N ALA A 110 14.99 2.34 20.10
CA ALA A 110 14.76 3.43 21.04
C ALA A 110 14.12 3.00 22.37
N ALA A 111 13.60 1.77 22.46
CA ALA A 111 12.87 1.30 23.64
C ALA A 111 13.70 0.41 24.57
N SER A 112 13.17 0.22 25.78
CA SER A 112 13.54 -0.83 26.71
C SER A 112 12.69 -2.06 26.41
N ALA A 113 13.31 -3.20 26.10
CA ALA A 113 12.60 -4.45 25.84
C ALA A 113 12.53 -5.32 27.10
N VAL A 114 11.39 -5.96 27.34
CA VAL A 114 11.24 -6.99 28.38
C VAL A 114 12.07 -8.23 28.03
N THR A 115 12.04 -8.62 26.75
CA THR A 115 12.83 -9.75 26.24
C THR A 115 14.15 -9.23 25.68
N PRO A 116 15.32 -9.58 26.25
CA PRO A 116 16.59 -9.09 25.77
C PRO A 116 16.84 -9.42 24.29
N GLY A 117 17.35 -8.45 23.53
CA GLY A 117 17.70 -8.61 22.12
C GLY A 117 16.55 -8.38 21.13
N THR A 118 15.31 -8.15 21.59
CA THR A 118 14.17 -7.83 20.70
C THR A 118 14.05 -6.35 20.36
N ASN A 119 14.77 -5.47 21.06
CA ASN A 119 14.90 -4.04 20.75
C ASN A 119 15.97 -3.80 19.67
N THR A 120 15.77 -4.39 18.49
CA THR A 120 16.69 -4.31 17.35
C THR A 120 16.00 -3.73 16.13
N LEU A 121 16.81 -3.32 15.15
CA LEU A 121 16.36 -3.02 13.80
C LEU A 121 16.36 -4.31 12.98
N PHE A 122 15.28 -4.58 12.25
CA PHE A 122 15.20 -5.71 11.33
C PHE A 122 14.16 -5.49 10.23
N THR A 123 14.17 -6.36 9.23
CA THR A 123 13.17 -6.41 8.16
C THR A 123 12.43 -7.74 8.13
N ILE A 124 11.22 -7.72 7.59
CA ILE A 124 10.40 -8.88 7.26
C ILE A 124 9.91 -8.71 5.83
N ASP A 125 10.09 -9.74 5.03
CA ASP A 125 9.46 -9.86 3.71
C ASP A 125 8.23 -10.76 3.81
N ALA A 126 7.16 -10.38 3.13
CA ALA A 126 5.99 -11.22 2.98
C ALA A 126 6.32 -12.46 2.12
N PRO A 127 5.57 -13.56 2.25
CA PRO A 127 5.68 -14.71 1.35
C PRO A 127 5.54 -14.29 -0.13
N LEU A 128 6.10 -15.07 -1.05
CA LEU A 128 6.03 -14.79 -2.49
C LEU A 128 4.58 -14.57 -2.95
N ASN A 129 4.31 -13.44 -3.59
CA ASN A 129 2.97 -12.99 -4.01
C ASN A 129 1.94 -12.82 -2.86
N GLY A 130 2.39 -12.87 -1.60
CA GLY A 130 1.60 -12.72 -0.40
C GLY A 130 1.71 -11.31 0.20
N ARG A 131 1.01 -11.12 1.32
CA ARG A 131 1.03 -9.88 2.11
C ARG A 131 1.01 -10.23 3.59
N ILE A 132 1.59 -9.35 4.39
CA ILE A 132 1.42 -9.37 5.84
C ILE A 132 0.37 -8.33 6.20
N TYR A 133 -0.59 -8.71 7.02
CA TYR A 133 -1.66 -7.87 7.54
C TYR A 133 -1.33 -7.47 8.98
N THR A 134 -1.52 -6.21 9.28
CA THR A 134 -1.18 -5.57 10.55
C THR A 134 -2.44 -5.03 11.18
N VAL A 135 -2.54 -5.23 12.49
CA VAL A 135 -3.49 -4.54 13.34
C VAL A 135 -2.71 -3.65 14.29
N VAL A 136 -3.02 -2.36 14.33
CA VAL A 136 -2.49 -1.42 15.33
C VAL A 136 -3.66 -0.79 16.05
N ALA A 137 -3.68 -0.92 17.38
CA ALA A 137 -4.72 -0.35 18.19
C ALA A 137 -4.16 0.23 19.50
N GLY A 138 -4.71 1.37 19.93
CA GLY A 138 -4.32 2.03 21.18
C GLY A 138 -5.45 2.00 22.20
N LYS A 139 -5.16 1.60 23.43
CA LYS A 139 -6.13 1.66 24.54
C LYS A 139 -6.07 3.03 25.22
N PRO A 140 -7.13 3.84 25.13
CA PRO A 140 -7.11 5.17 25.73
C PRO A 140 -7.20 5.11 27.25
N SER A 141 -6.33 5.84 27.95
CA SER A 141 -6.44 6.11 29.40
C SER A 141 -7.06 7.47 29.71
N SER A 142 -6.91 8.45 28.81
CA SER A 142 -7.63 9.72 28.87
C SER A 142 -7.92 10.24 27.46
N GLN A 143 -9.04 10.95 27.29
CA GLN A 143 -9.49 11.43 25.98
C GLN A 143 -9.01 12.85 25.63
N CYS A 144 -8.62 13.68 26.61
CA CYS A 144 -7.95 14.95 26.35
C CYS A 144 -7.10 15.42 27.56
N PRO A 145 -5.77 15.63 27.42
CA PRO A 145 -4.98 15.21 26.27
C PRO A 145 -5.12 13.70 26.06
N LEU A 146 -5.13 13.27 24.79
CA LEU A 146 -5.24 11.84 24.50
C LEU A 146 -4.02 11.12 25.06
N LYS A 147 -4.24 10.14 25.94
CA LYS A 147 -3.18 9.28 26.48
C LYS A 147 -3.50 7.84 26.14
N ILE A 148 -2.50 7.10 25.68
CA ILE A 148 -2.62 5.69 25.34
C ILE A 148 -1.90 4.87 26.41
N GLU A 149 -2.65 4.11 27.20
CA GLU A 149 -2.10 3.20 28.21
C GLU A 149 -1.20 2.16 27.53
N GLU A 150 -1.76 1.49 26.53
CA GLU A 150 -1.10 0.41 25.81
C GLU A 150 -1.40 0.48 24.32
N THR A 151 -0.36 0.28 23.51
CA THR A 151 -0.50 0.04 22.08
C THR A 151 -0.30 -1.44 21.78
N ALA A 152 -1.32 -2.07 21.20
CA ALA A 152 -1.27 -3.42 20.71
C ALA A 152 -1.00 -3.42 19.19
N ILE A 153 0.00 -4.19 18.78
CA ILE A 153 0.36 -4.43 17.39
C ILE A 153 0.34 -5.93 17.16
N ALA A 154 -0.30 -6.40 16.10
CA ALA A 154 -0.31 -7.81 15.74
C ALA A 154 -0.16 -7.99 14.23
N PHE A 155 0.56 -9.03 13.82
CA PHE A 155 0.85 -9.33 12.42
C PHE A 155 0.36 -10.71 12.02
N PHE A 156 -0.19 -10.82 10.81
CA PHE A 156 -0.83 -12.01 10.28
C PHE A 156 -0.48 -12.22 8.81
N ASP A 157 -0.44 -13.46 8.36
CA ASP A 157 -0.38 -13.83 6.94
C ASP A 157 -1.77 -14.02 6.31
N ASN A 158 -2.83 -13.89 7.12
CA ASN A 158 -4.22 -14.06 6.73
C ASN A 158 -5.09 -12.86 7.11
N VAL A 159 -5.84 -12.33 6.13
CA VAL A 159 -6.70 -11.15 6.33
C VAL A 159 -7.82 -11.38 7.34
N GLY A 160 -8.45 -12.56 7.34
CA GLY A 160 -9.55 -12.89 8.27
C GLY A 160 -9.09 -13.02 9.72
N ALA A 161 -7.86 -13.50 9.94
CA ALA A 161 -7.24 -13.53 11.27
C ALA A 161 -6.96 -12.10 11.77
N ALA A 162 -6.44 -11.23 10.91
CA ALA A 162 -6.24 -9.82 11.23
C ALA A 162 -7.56 -9.09 11.53
N GLU A 163 -8.62 -9.31 10.75
CA GLU A 163 -9.95 -8.75 11.01
C GLU A 163 -10.53 -9.27 12.34
N SER A 164 -10.36 -10.56 12.63
CA SER A 164 -10.80 -11.15 13.90
C SER A 164 -10.08 -10.50 15.09
N LYS A 165 -8.76 -10.30 14.99
CA LYS A 165 -7.99 -9.61 16.04
C LYS A 165 -8.38 -8.15 16.18
N ALA A 166 -8.65 -7.46 15.08
CA ALA A 166 -9.10 -6.07 15.11
C ALA A 166 -10.45 -5.94 15.85
N ASN A 167 -11.41 -6.83 15.56
CA ASN A 167 -12.70 -6.87 16.26
C ASN A 167 -12.54 -7.22 17.76
N GLU A 168 -11.65 -8.15 18.10
CA GLU A 168 -11.33 -8.49 19.49
C GLU A 168 -10.79 -7.27 20.25
N LEU A 169 -9.85 -6.54 19.66
CA LEU A 169 -9.27 -5.33 20.27
C LEU A 169 -10.31 -4.22 20.42
N ASP A 170 -11.15 -3.99 19.40
CA ASP A 170 -12.26 -3.02 19.47
C ASP A 170 -13.26 -3.38 20.59
N ALA A 171 -13.62 -4.66 20.72
CA ALA A 171 -14.50 -5.13 21.79
C ALA A 171 -13.89 -4.92 23.19
N ASN A 172 -12.56 -4.95 23.29
CA ASN A 172 -11.80 -4.68 24.51
C ASN A 172 -11.53 -3.18 24.74
N GLY A 173 -12.16 -2.29 23.96
CA GLY A 173 -12.08 -0.83 24.14
C GLY A 173 -10.83 -0.19 23.53
N TYR A 174 -10.09 -0.89 22.66
CA TYR A 174 -8.99 -0.29 21.91
C TYR A 174 -9.54 0.50 20.71
N LEU A 175 -8.88 1.60 20.39
CA LEU A 175 -9.08 2.34 19.16
C LEU A 175 -8.20 1.74 18.06
N VAL A 176 -8.81 1.08 17.07
CA VAL A 176 -8.09 0.40 15.98
C VAL A 176 -7.77 1.37 14.85
N TYR A 177 -6.55 1.88 14.81
CA TYR A 177 -6.11 2.88 13.81
C TYR A 177 -5.67 2.26 12.49
N VAL A 178 -5.21 1.01 12.53
CA VAL A 178 -4.74 0.27 11.35
C VAL A 178 -5.32 -1.12 11.41
N SER A 179 -6.06 -1.51 10.39
CA SER A 179 -6.48 -2.89 10.16
C SER A 179 -7.00 -3.05 8.73
N PRO A 180 -7.28 -4.30 8.29
CA PRO A 180 -8.07 -4.54 7.08
C PRO A 180 -9.51 -4.01 7.14
N SER A 181 -10.02 -3.68 8.34
CA SER A 181 -11.37 -3.15 8.53
C SER A 181 -11.38 -1.62 8.46
N ASP A 182 -11.90 -1.09 7.35
CA ASP A 182 -12.17 0.34 7.18
C ASP A 182 -13.09 0.88 8.27
N ASN A 183 -14.15 0.14 8.59
CA ASN A 183 -15.16 0.57 9.55
C ASN A 183 -14.56 0.78 10.94
N LEU A 184 -13.64 -0.10 11.36
CA LEU A 184 -12.94 0.06 12.65
C LEU A 184 -11.98 1.26 12.61
N THR A 185 -11.29 1.47 11.49
CA THR A 185 -10.42 2.64 11.29
C THR A 185 -11.20 3.94 11.35
N ILE A 186 -12.35 4.01 10.66
CA ILE A 186 -13.29 5.14 10.70
C ILE A 186 -13.79 5.34 12.12
N LYS A 187 -14.26 4.28 12.79
CA LYS A 187 -14.75 4.34 14.17
C LYS A 187 -13.68 4.89 15.13
N ALA A 188 -12.43 4.45 15.00
CA ALA A 188 -11.33 4.93 15.83
C ALA A 188 -11.08 6.43 15.58
N PHE A 189 -10.96 6.85 14.32
CA PHE A 189 -10.70 8.25 13.98
C PHE A 189 -11.89 9.17 14.30
N SER A 190 -13.12 8.69 14.15
CA SER A 190 -14.31 9.37 14.66
C SER A 190 -14.20 9.71 16.14
N GLN A 191 -13.77 8.76 16.98
CA GLN A 191 -13.59 8.99 18.42
C GLN A 191 -12.42 9.93 18.73
N LEU A 192 -11.37 9.89 17.91
CA LEU A 192 -10.21 10.77 18.08
C LEU A 192 -10.53 12.22 17.73
N PHE A 193 -11.16 12.46 16.58
CA PHE A 193 -11.32 13.79 16.03
C PHE A 193 -12.62 14.50 16.40
N TYR A 194 -13.64 13.77 16.89
CA TYR A 194 -14.94 14.34 17.19
C TYR A 194 -15.33 14.13 18.65
N ASP A 195 -15.95 15.15 19.22
CA ASP A 195 -16.63 15.03 20.50
C ASP A 195 -17.91 14.19 20.29
N GLN A 196 -18.02 13.09 21.03
CA GLN A 196 -19.10 12.12 20.83
C GLN A 196 -20.45 12.60 21.37
N ALA A 197 -20.47 13.59 22.26
CA ALA A 197 -21.70 14.14 22.83
C ALA A 197 -22.32 15.19 21.90
N THR A 198 -21.48 16.02 21.27
CA THR A 198 -21.90 17.12 20.41
C THR A 198 -21.85 16.77 18.92
N GLY A 199 -21.10 15.73 18.54
CA GLY A 199 -20.83 15.36 17.16
C GLY A 199 -19.96 16.36 16.41
N LYS A 200 -19.35 17.33 17.09
CA LYS A 200 -18.53 18.38 16.49
C LYS A 200 -17.06 18.00 16.49
N LYS A 201 -16.33 18.47 15.48
CA LYS A 201 -14.88 18.31 15.40
C LYS A 201 -14.24 18.96 16.63
N LYS A 202 -13.31 18.26 17.26
CA LYS A 202 -12.52 18.80 18.38
C LYS A 202 -11.62 19.91 17.84
N THR A 203 -11.63 21.06 18.50
CA THR A 203 -10.81 22.22 18.12
C THR A 203 -9.49 22.30 18.87
N ASN A 204 -9.40 21.64 20.03
CA ASN A 204 -8.18 21.59 20.82
C ASN A 204 -7.21 20.53 20.27
N SER A 205 -6.08 20.98 19.75
CA SER A 205 -5.03 20.13 19.19
C SER A 205 -4.40 19.13 20.14
N ALA A 206 -4.43 19.42 21.45
CA ALA A 206 -4.00 18.46 22.46
C ALA A 206 -4.92 17.22 22.56
N CYS A 207 -6.16 17.29 22.04
CA CYS A 207 -7.11 16.18 22.10
C CYS A 207 -7.03 15.20 20.91
N PHE A 208 -6.36 15.58 19.81
CA PHE A 208 -6.21 14.74 18.61
C PHE A 208 -4.76 14.45 18.26
N LEU A 209 -3.80 15.14 18.88
CA LEU A 209 -2.45 14.62 19.00
C LEU A 209 -2.55 13.24 19.65
N VAL A 210 -2.40 12.19 18.84
CA VAL A 210 -1.74 10.98 19.29
C VAL A 210 -0.29 11.37 19.52
N SER A 211 -0.08 12.17 20.58
CA SER A 211 1.03 11.90 21.46
C SER A 211 0.70 10.56 22.08
N GLY A 212 0.80 9.41 21.41
CA GLY A 212 2.08 8.94 20.92
C GLY A 212 3.04 8.68 22.10
N ALA A 213 2.85 9.30 23.25
CA ALA A 213 3.07 8.73 24.55
C ALA A 213 2.17 7.50 24.74
N THR A 214 2.65 6.34 24.31
CA THR A 214 2.19 5.08 24.86
C THR A 214 3.16 4.62 25.94
N GLU A 215 2.61 4.19 27.06
CA GLU A 215 3.43 3.73 28.20
C GLU A 215 3.99 2.32 27.94
N LYS A 216 3.28 1.54 27.11
CA LYS A 216 3.65 0.17 26.76
C LYS A 216 3.28 -0.14 25.31
N VAL A 217 4.21 -0.72 24.57
CA VAL A 217 3.92 -1.32 23.25
C VAL A 217 4.03 -2.83 23.36
N THR A 218 2.95 -3.53 23.02
CA THR A 218 2.92 -4.98 22.89
C THR A 218 2.84 -5.34 21.41
N THR A 219 3.84 -6.05 20.89
CA THR A 219 3.95 -6.44 19.48
C THR A 219 3.92 -7.95 19.34
N ASP A 220 2.86 -8.47 18.73
CA ASP A 220 2.63 -9.89 18.51
C ASP A 220 3.03 -10.32 17.10
N PHE A 221 4.09 -11.12 17.04
CA PHE A 221 4.59 -11.74 15.81
C PHE A 221 4.26 -13.24 15.74
N GLN A 222 3.47 -13.80 16.66
CA GLN A 222 3.28 -15.25 16.78
C GLN A 222 2.75 -15.91 15.50
N GLN A 223 1.92 -15.22 14.73
CA GLN A 223 1.37 -15.78 13.48
C GLN A 223 2.34 -15.67 12.29
N ILE A 224 3.37 -14.82 12.38
CA ILE A 224 4.36 -14.63 11.32
C ILE A 224 5.79 -14.89 11.78
N PHE A 225 5.98 -15.55 12.93
CA PHE A 225 7.29 -15.78 13.52
C PHE A 225 8.30 -16.45 12.57
N PRO A 226 7.92 -17.33 11.60
CA PRO A 226 8.88 -17.92 10.67
C PRO A 226 9.53 -16.91 9.73
N LEU A 227 8.88 -15.75 9.52
CA LEU A 227 9.37 -14.68 8.66
C LEU A 227 10.36 -13.74 9.39
N LEU A 228 10.50 -13.88 10.71
CA LEU A 228 11.45 -13.09 11.48
C LEU A 228 12.90 -13.57 11.27
N PRO A 229 13.90 -12.70 11.50
CA PRO A 229 15.29 -13.11 11.65
C PRO A 229 15.43 -14.25 12.67
N ARG A 230 16.32 -15.22 12.39
CA ARG A 230 16.47 -16.47 13.19
C ARG A 230 16.55 -16.23 14.71
N GLN A 231 17.27 -15.20 15.12
CA GLN A 231 17.46 -14.84 16.54
C GLN A 231 16.18 -14.35 17.23
N LEU A 232 15.17 -13.89 16.47
CA LEU A 232 13.89 -13.40 16.99
C LEU A 232 12.77 -14.44 16.91
N GLN A 233 12.93 -15.50 16.11
CA GLN A 233 11.88 -16.50 15.88
C GLN A 233 11.45 -17.22 17.17
N GLN A 234 12.41 -17.72 17.96
CA GLN A 234 12.10 -18.43 19.21
C GLN A 234 11.46 -17.50 20.25
N PRO A 235 12.01 -16.32 20.55
CA PRO A 235 11.35 -15.34 21.40
C PRO A 235 9.92 -15.02 20.96
N ALA A 236 9.71 -14.74 19.66
CA ALA A 236 8.41 -14.36 19.13
C ALA A 236 7.38 -15.48 19.22
N ARG A 237 7.82 -16.74 19.10
CA ARG A 237 6.96 -17.90 19.27
C ARG A 237 6.48 -18.06 20.72
N GLN A 238 7.32 -17.70 21.68
CA GLN A 238 7.02 -17.86 23.11
C GLN A 238 6.03 -16.83 23.63
N ALA A 239 6.20 -15.56 23.26
CA ALA A 239 5.34 -14.48 23.72
C ALA A 239 5.43 -13.24 22.80
N PRO A 240 4.40 -12.38 22.81
CA PRO A 240 4.49 -11.04 22.24
C PRO A 240 5.65 -10.24 22.84
N PHE A 241 6.31 -9.43 22.01
CA PHE A 241 7.36 -8.53 22.46
C PHE A 241 6.77 -7.33 23.19
N GLN A 242 7.35 -6.97 24.32
CA GLN A 242 6.89 -5.84 25.12
C GLN A 242 8.00 -4.81 25.25
N TYR A 243 7.63 -3.55 25.03
CA TYR A 243 8.52 -2.42 25.01
C TYR A 243 8.00 -1.29 25.89
N PHE A 244 8.93 -0.65 26.61
CA PHE A 244 8.70 0.47 27.51
C PHE A 244 9.61 1.66 27.14
N PRO A 245 9.17 2.90 27.41
CA PRO A 245 10.00 4.08 27.17
C PRO A 245 11.29 3.99 27.99
N ARG A 246 12.42 4.41 27.41
CA ARG A 246 13.69 4.51 28.17
C ARG A 246 13.68 5.66 29.18
N THR A 247 12.94 6.72 28.86
CA THR A 247 12.84 7.95 29.64
C THR A 247 11.41 8.49 29.57
N GLY A 248 10.79 8.77 30.72
CA GLY A 248 9.42 9.32 30.78
C GLY A 248 8.38 8.38 30.15
N ASN A 249 7.35 8.95 29.51
CA ASN A 249 6.20 8.20 28.97
C ASN A 249 6.10 8.25 27.43
N PHE A 250 7.19 8.48 26.70
CA PHE A 250 7.12 8.87 25.28
C PHE A 250 7.70 7.80 24.34
N ILE A 251 6.85 6.91 23.82
CA ILE A 251 7.16 6.02 22.68
C ILE A 251 6.23 6.31 21.50
N TYR A 252 6.65 7.18 20.59
CA TYR A 252 5.84 7.48 19.42
C TYR A 252 6.00 6.38 18.37
N LEU A 253 4.90 5.69 18.05
CA LEU A 253 4.85 4.70 17.00
C LEU A 253 4.52 5.36 15.66
N VAL A 254 5.50 5.44 14.75
CA VAL A 254 5.18 5.66 13.34
C VAL A 254 5.03 4.32 12.66
N ASN A 255 3.81 4.03 12.19
CA ASN A 255 3.59 2.96 11.24
C ASN A 255 3.56 3.54 9.83
N ALA A 256 4.71 3.47 9.18
CA ALA A 256 4.89 3.85 7.81
C ALA A 256 4.86 2.58 6.95
N ARG A 257 3.95 2.49 6.00
CA ARG A 257 3.85 1.32 5.11
C ARG A 257 4.67 1.55 3.87
N LYS A 258 5.61 0.65 3.54
CA LYS A 258 6.31 0.71 2.25
C LYS A 258 5.24 0.59 1.18
N THR A 259 4.98 1.72 0.53
CA THR A 259 4.29 1.78 -0.75
C THR A 259 4.92 0.69 -1.57
N LEU A 260 4.10 -0.12 -2.21
CA LEU A 260 4.60 -0.83 -3.36
C LEU A 260 5.29 0.24 -4.22
N LYS A 261 6.63 0.20 -4.28
CA LYS A 261 7.29 0.38 -5.56
C LYS A 261 6.50 -0.56 -6.45
N GLU A 262 5.90 -0.01 -7.51
CA GLU A 262 5.05 -0.74 -8.43
C GLU A 262 5.67 -2.10 -8.79
N ASP A 263 5.47 -3.11 -7.96
CA ASP A 263 5.23 -4.46 -8.41
C ASP A 263 3.78 -4.40 -8.85
N THR A 264 3.59 -3.59 -9.89
CA THR A 264 2.56 -3.78 -10.86
C THR A 264 2.68 -5.26 -11.18
N VAL A 265 1.75 -6.06 -10.65
CA VAL A 265 1.47 -7.37 -11.24
C VAL A 265 0.84 -7.06 -12.59
N ILE A 266 1.54 -6.37 -13.48
CA ILE A 266 1.11 -6.12 -14.83
C ILE A 266 1.10 -7.47 -15.49
N ARG A 267 -0.09 -7.87 -15.89
CA ARG A 267 -0.25 -9.03 -16.76
C ARG A 267 -0.08 -8.55 -18.18
N ASN A 268 0.87 -9.15 -18.87
CA ASN A 268 1.07 -8.95 -20.29
C ASN A 268 0.33 -10.07 -21.02
N VAL A 269 -0.53 -9.69 -21.94
CA VAL A 269 -1.25 -10.63 -22.79
C VAL A 269 -0.90 -10.31 -24.23
N ASP A 270 -0.32 -11.27 -24.93
CA ASP A 270 -0.22 -11.21 -26.37
C ASP A 270 -1.51 -11.74 -26.99
N PHE A 271 -1.83 -11.24 -28.17
CA PHE A 271 -2.87 -11.84 -28.98
C PHE A 271 -2.48 -11.94 -30.45
N LEU A 272 -2.99 -12.98 -31.09
CA LEU A 272 -2.88 -13.25 -32.51
C LEU A 272 -4.26 -13.25 -33.15
N VAL A 273 -4.43 -12.43 -34.18
CA VAL A 273 -5.60 -12.42 -35.05
C VAL A 273 -5.29 -13.26 -36.29
N ASN A 274 -6.13 -14.25 -36.57
CA ASN A 274 -6.12 -15.01 -37.81
C ASN A 274 -7.33 -14.61 -38.64
N VAL A 275 -7.14 -13.93 -39.78
CA VAL A 275 -8.25 -13.49 -40.63
C VAL A 275 -8.73 -14.65 -41.50
N ILE A 276 -10.02 -14.97 -41.40
CA ILE A 276 -10.62 -16.16 -42.05
C ILE A 276 -11.63 -15.81 -43.16
N SER A 277 -12.06 -14.55 -43.24
CA SER A 277 -12.97 -14.05 -44.27
C SER A 277 -12.62 -12.62 -44.71
N GLY A 278 -13.16 -12.20 -45.86
CA GLY A 278 -12.96 -10.87 -46.43
C GLY A 278 -11.67 -10.69 -47.23
N SER A 279 -11.39 -9.45 -47.61
CA SER A 279 -10.24 -9.08 -48.47
C SER A 279 -8.85 -9.44 -47.91
N LEU A 280 -8.73 -9.62 -46.60
CA LEU A 280 -7.48 -9.93 -45.89
C LEU A 280 -7.41 -11.40 -45.46
N LYS A 281 -8.28 -12.27 -45.99
CA LYS A 281 -8.32 -13.71 -45.66
C LYS A 281 -6.92 -14.34 -45.77
N GLY A 282 -6.55 -15.10 -44.74
CA GLY A 282 -5.24 -15.75 -44.61
C GLY A 282 -4.13 -14.88 -44.02
N LYS A 283 -4.39 -13.59 -43.76
CA LYS A 283 -3.42 -12.73 -43.06
C LYS A 283 -3.47 -12.94 -41.55
N GLN A 284 -2.35 -12.66 -40.91
CA GLN A 284 -2.19 -12.70 -39.46
C GLN A 284 -1.71 -11.35 -38.95
N PHE A 285 -2.28 -10.92 -37.83
CA PHE A 285 -1.90 -9.68 -37.15
C PHE A 285 -1.66 -9.94 -35.68
N LYS A 286 -0.69 -9.23 -35.10
CA LYS A 286 -0.27 -9.42 -33.71
C LYS A 286 -0.46 -8.14 -32.94
N GLY A 287 -0.79 -8.30 -31.67
CA GLY A 287 -0.79 -7.22 -30.71
C GLY A 287 -0.55 -7.73 -29.31
N SER A 288 -0.50 -6.79 -28.39
CA SER A 288 -0.39 -7.07 -26.97
C SER A 288 -1.15 -6.02 -26.18
N PHE A 289 -1.53 -6.36 -24.96
CA PHE A 289 -2.01 -5.39 -24.00
C PHE A 289 -1.53 -5.73 -22.59
N THR A 290 -1.54 -4.71 -21.74
CA THR A 290 -1.10 -4.80 -20.36
C THR A 290 -2.22 -4.34 -19.44
N TYR A 291 -2.46 -5.05 -18.35
CA TYR A 291 -3.48 -4.64 -17.39
C TYR A 291 -3.04 -4.89 -15.95
N ASN A 292 -3.66 -4.15 -15.03
CA ASN A 292 -3.45 -4.32 -13.60
C ASN A 292 -4.61 -5.17 -13.01
N PRO A 293 -4.37 -6.43 -12.60
CA PRO A 293 -5.39 -7.30 -12.00
C PRO A 293 -5.89 -6.77 -10.65
N LEU A 294 -5.17 -5.86 -10.00
CA LEU A 294 -5.64 -5.21 -8.76
C LEU A 294 -6.87 -4.31 -8.96
N LEU A 295 -7.20 -3.98 -10.21
CA LEU A 295 -8.44 -3.26 -10.53
C LEU A 295 -9.69 -4.16 -10.49
N LEU A 296 -9.53 -5.48 -10.35
CA LEU A 296 -10.62 -6.45 -10.29
C LEU A 296 -11.14 -6.61 -8.86
N LYS A 297 -12.46 -6.72 -8.72
CA LYS A 297 -13.10 -7.16 -7.47
C LYS A 297 -13.05 -8.68 -7.30
N GLY A 298 -12.88 -9.42 -8.40
CA GLY A 298 -12.67 -10.86 -8.46
C GLY A 298 -13.94 -11.71 -8.39
N LYS A 299 -15.12 -11.12 -8.60
CA LYS A 299 -16.42 -11.82 -8.51
C LYS A 299 -17.41 -11.30 -9.55
N GLY A 300 -18.12 -12.20 -10.22
CA GLY A 300 -19.09 -11.86 -11.25
C GLY A 300 -18.44 -11.33 -12.52
N GLN A 301 -19.23 -10.61 -13.33
CA GLN A 301 -18.75 -9.98 -14.57
C GLN A 301 -18.19 -8.59 -14.30
N GLU A 302 -16.99 -8.34 -14.81
CA GLU A 302 -16.27 -7.09 -14.61
C GLU A 302 -15.58 -6.64 -15.90
N THR A 303 -15.45 -5.32 -16.09
CA THR A 303 -14.71 -4.71 -17.20
C THR A 303 -13.75 -3.68 -16.65
N ILE A 304 -12.51 -3.71 -17.11
CA ILE A 304 -11.48 -2.71 -16.76
C ILE A 304 -10.79 -2.20 -18.03
N ASN A 305 -10.27 -0.98 -17.95
CA ASN A 305 -9.38 -0.44 -18.99
C ASN A 305 -8.00 -1.10 -18.87
N VAL A 306 -7.39 -1.39 -20.01
CA VAL A 306 -5.96 -1.76 -20.06
C VAL A 306 -5.10 -0.53 -19.80
N LEU A 307 -3.87 -0.75 -19.34
CA LEU A 307 -2.88 0.33 -19.15
C LEU A 307 -2.27 0.75 -20.48
N SER A 308 -1.99 -0.22 -21.35
CA SER A 308 -1.54 0.01 -22.72
C SER A 308 -1.96 -1.15 -23.60
N ALA A 309 -2.29 -0.86 -24.86
CA ALA A 309 -2.41 -1.86 -25.91
C ALA A 309 -1.65 -1.42 -27.15
N GLU A 310 -1.08 -2.38 -27.86
CA GLU A 310 -0.51 -2.20 -29.19
C GLU A 310 -1.13 -3.22 -30.14
N PHE A 311 -1.53 -2.77 -31.31
CA PHE A 311 -1.97 -3.66 -32.39
C PHE A 311 -1.42 -3.21 -33.73
N ASN A 312 -0.76 -4.14 -34.42
CA ASN A 312 -0.19 -3.90 -35.74
C ASN A 312 -1.14 -4.48 -36.80
N TYR A 313 -2.05 -3.66 -37.31
CA TYR A 313 -3.08 -4.00 -38.29
C TYR A 313 -3.13 -2.96 -39.41
N LEU A 314 -2.43 -3.20 -40.52
CA LEU A 314 -2.20 -2.24 -41.63
C LEU A 314 -1.48 -0.94 -41.23
N SER A 315 -1.74 -0.43 -40.03
CA SER A 315 -1.09 0.63 -39.27
C SER A 315 -0.85 0.16 -37.82
N LYS A 316 -0.06 0.91 -37.06
CA LYS A 316 0.14 0.70 -35.63
C LYS A 316 -0.89 1.50 -34.82
N TYR A 317 -1.59 0.83 -33.91
CA TYR A 317 -2.56 1.44 -33.01
C TYR A 317 -2.11 1.30 -31.56
N THR A 318 -2.13 2.40 -30.83
CA THR A 318 -1.77 2.46 -29.40
C THR A 318 -2.84 3.24 -28.66
N GLU A 319 -3.74 2.51 -28.00
CA GLU A 319 -4.89 3.06 -27.28
C GLU A 319 -5.10 2.28 -25.97
N THR A 320 -6.12 2.66 -25.20
CA THR A 320 -6.49 2.02 -23.93
C THR A 320 -7.87 1.34 -24.06
N PRO A 321 -7.96 0.17 -24.72
CA PRO A 321 -9.20 -0.59 -24.81
C PRO A 321 -9.66 -1.18 -23.48
N ASN A 322 -10.85 -1.78 -23.51
CA ASN A 322 -11.41 -2.49 -22.38
C ASN A 322 -11.16 -3.99 -22.48
N ILE A 323 -11.10 -4.67 -21.34
CA ILE A 323 -11.05 -6.12 -21.24
C ILE A 323 -12.09 -6.58 -20.22
N SER A 324 -12.72 -7.74 -20.46
CA SER A 324 -13.70 -8.31 -19.53
C SER A 324 -13.18 -9.53 -18.78
N PHE A 325 -13.77 -9.76 -17.62
CA PHE A 325 -13.47 -10.84 -16.69
C PHE A 325 -14.76 -11.48 -16.19
N THR A 326 -14.69 -12.77 -15.89
CA THR A 326 -15.72 -13.50 -15.14
C THR A 326 -15.06 -14.21 -13.96
N ASP A 327 -15.50 -13.89 -12.74
CA ASP A 327 -14.97 -14.45 -11.48
C ASP A 327 -13.44 -14.35 -11.39
N GLY A 328 -12.90 -13.18 -11.76
CA GLY A 328 -11.48 -12.88 -11.76
C GLY A 328 -10.66 -13.47 -12.93
N ASN A 329 -11.29 -14.28 -13.80
CA ASN A 329 -10.61 -14.88 -14.96
C ASN A 329 -10.78 -14.00 -16.20
N PHE A 330 -9.68 -13.73 -16.90
CA PHE A 330 -9.71 -12.99 -18.16
C PHE A 330 -10.60 -13.72 -19.17
N GLU A 331 -11.50 -12.97 -19.79
CA GLU A 331 -12.44 -13.51 -20.75
C GLU A 331 -12.10 -13.05 -22.17
N ARG A 332 -12.14 -11.74 -22.44
CA ARG A 332 -11.93 -11.21 -23.80
C ARG A 332 -11.51 -9.74 -23.85
N LEU A 333 -10.91 -9.35 -24.98
CA LEU A 333 -10.62 -7.96 -25.34
C LEU A 333 -11.82 -7.30 -26.01
N ILE A 334 -12.09 -6.04 -25.66
CA ILE A 334 -13.18 -5.20 -26.16
C ILE A 334 -12.57 -3.90 -26.69
N TRP A 335 -12.43 -3.79 -28.02
CA TRP A 335 -11.75 -2.66 -28.65
C TRP A 335 -12.42 -2.29 -29.96
N VAL A 336 -12.67 -1.01 -30.19
CA VAL A 336 -13.04 -0.46 -31.50
C VAL A 336 -12.08 0.67 -31.82
N SER A 337 -11.42 0.60 -32.97
CA SER A 337 -10.45 1.62 -33.39
C SER A 337 -10.31 1.59 -34.93
N GLY A 338 -9.31 2.27 -35.47
CA GLY A 338 -9.06 2.42 -36.88
C GLY A 338 -9.61 3.73 -37.46
N LYS A 339 -9.07 4.11 -38.61
CA LYS A 339 -9.52 5.28 -39.38
C LYS A 339 -10.84 4.96 -40.07
N SER A 340 -11.55 5.97 -40.56
CA SER A 340 -12.84 5.80 -41.24
C SER A 340 -12.83 4.73 -42.35
N THR A 341 -11.70 4.54 -43.03
CA THR A 341 -11.50 3.59 -44.12
C THR A 341 -11.01 2.19 -43.69
N GLU A 342 -10.57 2.04 -42.43
CA GLU A 342 -9.86 0.86 -41.91
C GLU A 342 -10.28 0.57 -40.46
N ARG A 343 -11.55 0.78 -40.12
CA ARG A 343 -12.02 0.50 -38.75
C ARG A 343 -11.98 -0.99 -38.47
N PHE A 344 -11.67 -1.32 -37.23
CA PHE A 344 -11.71 -2.68 -36.74
C PHE A 344 -12.32 -2.76 -35.35
N GLY A 345 -12.66 -3.98 -34.96
CA GLY A 345 -13.33 -4.27 -33.71
C GLY A 345 -12.95 -5.65 -33.17
N PHE A 346 -12.61 -5.70 -31.89
CA PHE A 346 -12.48 -6.91 -31.08
C PHE A 346 -13.71 -7.01 -30.21
N ASN A 347 -14.57 -8.01 -30.47
CA ASN A 347 -15.80 -8.26 -29.71
C ASN A 347 -16.74 -7.05 -29.53
N ALA A 348 -16.57 -6.01 -30.34
CA ALA A 348 -17.25 -4.73 -30.24
C ALA A 348 -17.31 -4.04 -31.61
N GLY A 349 -18.15 -3.01 -31.73
CA GLY A 349 -18.27 -2.19 -32.94
C GLY A 349 -19.07 -2.81 -34.08
N PHE A 350 -19.34 -4.12 -34.01
CA PHE A 350 -20.09 -4.87 -35.01
C PHE A 350 -21.18 -5.70 -34.36
N ARG A 351 -22.34 -5.80 -35.00
CA ARG A 351 -23.45 -6.65 -34.55
C ARG A 351 -23.26 -8.06 -35.11
N ARG A 352 -23.51 -9.09 -34.29
CA ARG A 352 -23.26 -10.49 -34.66
C ARG A 352 -24.09 -10.94 -35.88
N GLU A 353 -25.23 -10.29 -36.13
CA GLU A 353 -26.11 -10.54 -37.26
C GLU A 353 -25.53 -10.05 -38.60
N GLN A 354 -24.51 -9.18 -38.58
CA GLN A 354 -23.85 -8.67 -39.78
C GLN A 354 -22.93 -9.70 -40.43
N PHE A 355 -22.60 -10.78 -39.72
CA PHE A 355 -21.73 -11.84 -40.20
C PHE A 355 -22.58 -12.94 -40.83
N GLY A 356 -22.58 -13.02 -42.16
CA GLY A 356 -23.42 -13.96 -42.92
C GLY A 356 -22.65 -15.12 -43.56
N ARG A 357 -21.31 -15.05 -43.62
CA ARG A 357 -20.53 -16.05 -44.35
C ARG A 357 -20.45 -17.36 -43.56
N PRO A 358 -20.34 -18.53 -44.24
CA PRO A 358 -20.19 -19.81 -43.57
C PRO A 358 -19.02 -19.85 -42.60
N GLU A 359 -17.87 -19.27 -42.99
CA GLU A 359 -16.66 -19.24 -42.16
C GLU A 359 -16.85 -18.39 -40.89
N GLU A 360 -17.82 -17.46 -40.88
CA GLU A 360 -18.09 -16.55 -39.76
C GLU A 360 -19.12 -17.08 -38.76
N ALA A 361 -19.59 -18.32 -38.95
CA ALA A 361 -20.63 -18.91 -38.10
C ALA A 361 -20.29 -18.94 -36.60
N PHE A 362 -19.00 -19.05 -36.26
CA PHE A 362 -18.51 -18.99 -34.88
C PHE A 362 -18.90 -17.70 -34.16
N ILE A 363 -18.96 -16.57 -34.88
CA ILE A 363 -19.33 -15.26 -34.34
C ILE A 363 -20.80 -15.26 -33.94
N ARG A 364 -21.69 -15.85 -34.74
CA ARG A 364 -23.10 -15.96 -34.36
C ARG A 364 -23.30 -16.87 -33.14
N ASN A 365 -22.39 -17.82 -32.92
CA ASN A 365 -22.40 -18.74 -31.78
C ASN A 365 -21.72 -18.18 -30.51
N GLY A 366 -21.54 -16.86 -30.41
CA GLY A 366 -21.05 -16.23 -29.17
C GLY A 366 -19.52 -16.24 -28.98
N LYS A 367 -18.75 -16.83 -29.90
CA LYS A 367 -17.28 -16.87 -29.82
C LYS A 367 -16.66 -15.50 -30.04
N ASP A 368 -15.43 -15.36 -29.57
CA ASP A 368 -14.67 -14.13 -29.72
C ASP A 368 -14.24 -13.90 -31.15
N TYR A 369 -14.25 -12.64 -31.59
CA TYR A 369 -13.99 -12.27 -32.97
C TYR A 369 -13.23 -10.97 -33.11
N PHE A 370 -12.44 -10.92 -34.18
CA PHE A 370 -11.94 -9.70 -34.80
C PHE A 370 -12.77 -9.44 -36.06
N ALA A 371 -13.17 -8.20 -36.31
CA ALA A 371 -13.82 -7.80 -37.55
C ALA A 371 -13.31 -6.44 -38.03
N TYR A 372 -13.41 -6.21 -39.34
CA TYR A 372 -12.91 -4.99 -39.94
C TYR A 372 -13.76 -4.52 -41.12
N LEU A 373 -13.69 -3.20 -41.36
CA LEU A 373 -14.30 -2.51 -42.50
C LEU A 373 -13.27 -2.25 -43.58
N ASN A 374 -13.79 -2.11 -44.80
CA ASN A 374 -13.16 -1.41 -45.90
C ASN A 374 -14.16 -0.36 -46.41
N ALA A 375 -13.67 0.76 -46.96
CA ALA A 375 -14.38 2.01 -47.24
C ALA A 375 -15.70 1.89 -48.04
N GLY A 376 -16.01 0.73 -48.62
CA GLY A 376 -17.25 0.45 -49.36
C GLY A 376 -18.18 -0.62 -48.77
N THR A 377 -17.93 -1.15 -47.56
CA THR A 377 -18.71 -2.28 -47.00
C THR A 377 -19.05 -2.10 -45.52
N PHE A 378 -20.13 -2.73 -45.05
CA PHE A 378 -20.55 -2.73 -43.64
C PHE A 378 -19.74 -3.69 -42.74
N VAL A 379 -19.20 -4.77 -43.32
CA VAL A 379 -18.20 -5.69 -42.73
C VAL A 379 -17.44 -6.28 -43.91
N ASP A 380 -16.15 -5.98 -44.04
CA ASP A 380 -15.35 -6.57 -45.12
C ASP A 380 -14.98 -8.02 -44.76
N GLY A 381 -14.44 -8.23 -43.56
CA GLY A 381 -14.04 -9.55 -43.10
C GLY A 381 -13.94 -9.71 -41.59
N ALA A 382 -13.65 -10.93 -41.18
CA ALA A 382 -13.52 -11.31 -39.78
C ALA A 382 -12.42 -12.36 -39.55
N GLY A 383 -12.05 -12.53 -38.29
CA GLY A 383 -11.00 -13.43 -37.84
C GLY A 383 -11.21 -13.93 -36.42
N THR A 384 -10.48 -14.99 -36.07
CA THR A 384 -10.41 -15.54 -34.71
C THR A 384 -9.28 -14.89 -33.94
N ILE A 385 -9.43 -14.79 -32.63
CA ILE A 385 -8.41 -14.24 -31.72
C ILE A 385 -7.90 -15.36 -30.82
N THR A 386 -6.59 -15.45 -30.65
CA THR A 386 -5.93 -16.32 -29.67
C THR A 386 -5.16 -15.45 -28.69
N TYR A 387 -5.38 -15.66 -27.39
CA TYR A 387 -4.69 -14.95 -26.31
C TYR A 387 -3.58 -15.82 -25.70
N THR A 388 -2.47 -15.20 -25.29
CA THR A 388 -1.38 -15.86 -24.58
C THR A 388 -0.90 -14.98 -23.44
N THR A 389 -1.13 -15.43 -22.20
CA THR A 389 -0.66 -14.73 -21.00
C THR A 389 0.82 -15.04 -20.78
N ARG A 390 1.62 -14.01 -20.49
CA ARG A 390 3.04 -14.15 -20.14
C ARG A 390 3.28 -13.98 -18.65
#